data_AF-F2I7N0-F1
#
_entry.id   AF-F2I7N0-F1
#
_cell.length_a   1.000
_cell.length_b   1.000
_cell.length_c   1.000
_cell.angle_alpha   90.00
_cell.angle_beta   90.00
_cell.angle_gamma   90.00
#
_symmetry.space_group_name_H-M   'P 1'
#
loop_
_entity.id
_entity.type
_entity.pdbx_description
1 polymer ?
#
loop_
_entity_poly.entity_id
_entity_poly.type
_entity_poly.pdbx_seq_one_letter_code
_entity_poly.pdbx_strand_id
1 'polypeptide(L)' 'MNNVSEYLPFLIPVIILQVALLVYTLHHILTHKTYKRGGRTFWLVVVVVFMQFVGPILYLLFGKEED' A
#
# COMPACT_ATOMS: atom_id res chain seq x y z
N MET A 1 14.24 -14.05 27.86
CA MET A 1 14.04 -14.90 26.65
C MET A 1 13.13 -14.11 25.72
N ASN A 2 13.50 -13.94 24.45
CA ASN A 2 12.76 -13.07 23.54
C ASN A 2 11.53 -13.81 22.99
N ASN A 3 10.35 -13.42 23.45
CA ASN A 3 9.06 -14.02 23.11
C ASN A 3 8.54 -13.55 21.74
N VAL A 4 9.39 -13.54 20.71
CA VAL A 4 8.96 -13.16 19.36
C VAL A 4 7.88 -14.12 18.84
N SER A 5 7.93 -15.38 19.28
CA SER A 5 6.96 -16.43 18.97
C SER A 5 5.55 -16.15 19.49
N GLU A 6 5.38 -15.37 20.56
CA GLU A 6 4.06 -15.00 21.10
C GLU A 6 3.35 -13.98 20.18
N TYR A 7 4.12 -13.16 19.48
CA TYR A 7 3.59 -12.15 18.56
C TYR A 7 3.40 -12.67 17.13
N LEU A 8 4.05 -13.77 16.74
CA LEU A 8 3.88 -14.40 15.42
C LEU A 8 2.43 -14.54 14.94
N PRO A 9 1.50 -15.11 15.72
CA PRO A 9 0.10 -15.26 15.28
C PRO A 9 -0.60 -13.92 15.01
N PHE A 10 -0.16 -12.83 15.64
CA PHE A 10 -0.64 -11.48 15.36
C PHE A 10 0.10 -10.80 14.19
N LEU A 11 1.40 -11.04 14.02
CA LEU A 11 2.16 -10.49 12.90
C LEU A 11 1.72 -11.08 11.55
N ILE A 12 1.38 -12.37 11.50
CA ILE A 12 0.93 -13.02 10.25
C ILE A 12 -0.23 -12.26 9.59
N PRO A 13 -1.37 -11.99 10.26
CA PRO A 13 -2.46 -11.25 9.65
C PRO A 13 -2.08 -9.81 9.30
N VAL A 14 -1.23 -9.15 10.11
CA VAL A 14 -0.74 -7.80 9.80
C VAL A 14 0.08 -7.78 8.51
N ILE A 15 0.98 -8.75 8.33
CA ILE A 15 1.79 -8.87 7.11
C ILE A 15 0.91 -9.18 5.90
N ILE A 16 -0.08 -10.07 6.04
CA ILE A 16 -1.04 -10.37 4.97
C ILE A 16 -1.77 -9.09 4.55
N LEU A 17 -2.25 -8.29 5.50
CA LEU A 17 -2.91 -7.02 5.21
C LEU A 17 -1.96 -6.03 4.52
N GLN A 18 -0.70 -5.92 4.96
CA GLN A 18 0.29 -5.07 4.29
C GLN A 18 0.50 -5.49 2.83
N VAL A 19 0.75 -6.78 2.59
CA VAL A 19 1.02 -7.29 1.25
C VAL A 19 -0.21 -7.15 0.35
N ALA A 20 -1.40 -7.50 0.86
CA ALA A 20 -2.65 -7.37 0.11
C ALA A 20 -2.91 -5.91 -0.29
N LEU A 21 -2.72 -4.97 0.64
CA LEU A 21 -2.93 -3.55 0.38
C LEU A 21 -1.93 -2.99 -0.64
N LEU A 22 -0.66 -3.39 -0.52
CA LEU A 22 0.39 -2.98 -1.45
C LEU A 22 0.11 -3.51 -2.86
N VAL A 23 -0.19 -4.80 -2.99
CA VAL A 23 -0.49 -5.44 -4.28
C VAL A 23 -1.72 -4.81 -4.91
N TYR A 24 -2.80 -4.62 -4.14
CA TYR A 24 -4.01 -3.94 -4.63
C TYR A 24 -3.71 -2.54 -5.14
N THR A 25 -2.94 -1.77 -4.38
CA THR A 25 -2.60 -0.39 -4.74
C THR A 25 -1.73 -0.32 -5.98
N LEU A 26 -0.71 -1.16 -6.09
CA LEU A 26 0.13 -1.23 -7.28
C LEU A 26 -0.68 -1.65 -8.51
N HIS A 27 -1.53 -2.66 -8.38
CA HIS A 27 -2.43 -3.08 -9.44
C HIS A 27 -3.34 -1.93 -9.89
N HIS A 28 -3.95 -1.22 -8.93
CA HIS A 28 -4.80 -0.06 -9.22
C HIS A 28 -4.02 1.06 -9.93
N ILE A 29 -2.82 1.42 -9.45
CA ILE A 29 -1.98 2.45 -10.10
C ILE A 29 -1.64 2.07 -11.54
N LEU A 30 -1.31 0.81 -11.82
CA LEU A 30 -0.91 0.38 -13.15
C LEU A 30 -2.09 0.27 -14.12
N THR A 31 -3.28 -0.05 -13.62
CA THR A 31 -4.49 -0.22 -14.43
C THR A 31 -5.26 1.09 -14.64
N HIS A 32 -5.33 1.97 -13.64
CA HIS A 32 -5.98 3.28 -13.78
C HIS A 32 -5.14 4.23 -14.63
N LYS A 33 -5.82 5.06 -15.44
CA LYS A 33 -5.20 6.05 -16.32
C LYS A 33 -5.37 7.49 -15.84
N THR A 34 -6.35 7.76 -14.98
CA THR A 34 -6.62 9.07 -14.39
C THR A 34 -6.30 9.04 -12.90
N TYR A 35 -5.85 10.19 -12.38
CA TYR A 35 -5.42 10.36 -10.99
C TYR A 35 -5.90 11.70 -10.49
N LYS A 36 -6.46 11.73 -9.27
CA LYS A 36 -7.02 12.94 -8.65
C LYS A 36 -5.97 14.03 -8.44
N ARG A 37 -4.73 13.63 -8.13
CA ARG A 37 -3.58 14.54 -7.96
C ARG A 37 -2.28 13.85 -8.34
N GLY A 38 -1.44 14.49 -9.15
CA GLY A 38 -0.20 13.89 -9.65
C GLY A 38 -0.44 12.88 -10.79
N GLY A 39 0.62 12.20 -11.24
CA GLY A 39 0.55 11.19 -12.31
C GLY A 39 0.97 9.80 -11.85
N ARG A 40 0.87 8.81 -12.75
CA ARG A 40 1.24 7.41 -12.48
C ARG A 40 2.61 7.25 -11.82
N THR A 41 3.62 7.89 -12.41
CA THR A 41 5.01 7.80 -11.94
C THR A 41 5.19 8.38 -10.55
N PHE A 42 4.51 9.49 -10.25
CA PHE A 42 4.55 10.10 -8.92
C PHE A 42 4.01 9.13 -7.85
N TRP A 43 2.86 8.52 -8.10
CA TRP A 43 2.27 7.58 -7.15
C TRP A 43 3.06 6.28 -7.02
N LEU A 44 3.66 5.78 -8.09
CA LEU A 44 4.59 4.65 -8.00
C LEU A 44 5.77 4.97 -7.08
N VAL A 45 6.40 6.15 -7.24
CA VAL A 45 7.50 6.56 -6.37
C VAL A 45 7.05 6.68 -4.91
N VAL A 46 5.92 7.32 -4.64
CA VAL A 46 5.36 7.43 -3.28
C VAL A 46 5.12 6.04 -2.70
N VAL A 47 4.46 5.15 -3.42
CA VAL A 47 4.16 3.79 -2.92
C VAL A 47 5.43 2.99 -2.69
N VAL A 48 6.45 3.10 -3.54
CA VAL A 48 7.72 2.36 -3.37
C VAL A 48 8.55 2.93 -2.21
N VAL A 49 8.62 4.25 -2.05
CA VAL A 49 9.38 4.90 -0.97
C VAL A 49 8.72 4.68 0.39
N PHE A 50 7.40 4.71 0.46
CA PHE A 50 6.64 4.54 1.71
C PHE A 50 6.10 3.11 1.95
N MET A 51 6.39 2.19 1.02
CA MET A 51 6.20 0.72 0.94
C MET A 51 5.14 0.01 1.79
N GLN A 52 5.14 0.16 3.12
CA GLN A 52 4.24 -0.55 4.05
C GLN A 52 2.78 -0.06 3.94
N PHE A 53 2.20 0.44 5.02
CA PHE A 53 0.84 0.96 5.02
C PHE A 53 0.80 2.39 4.47
N VAL A 54 1.82 3.20 4.75
CA VAL A 54 1.80 4.64 4.46
C VAL A 54 1.67 4.91 2.96
N GLY A 55 2.51 4.29 2.13
CA GLY A 55 2.48 4.52 0.67
C GLY A 55 1.12 4.15 0.05
N PRO A 56 0.66 2.90 0.22
CA PRO A 56 -0.65 2.46 -0.24
C PRO A 56 -1.83 3.29 0.29
N ILE A 57 -1.86 3.61 1.59
CA ILE A 57 -2.93 4.43 2.18
C ILE A 57 -2.93 5.84 1.58
N LEU A 58 -1.76 6.47 1.40
CA LEU A 58 -1.66 7.79 0.79
C LEU A 58 -2.21 7.79 -0.64
N TYR A 59 -1.89 6.77 -1.44
CA TYR A 59 -2.47 6.63 -2.76
C TYR A 59 -3.99 6.50 -2.71
N LEU A 60 -4.52 5.61 -1.86
CA LEU A 60 -5.96 5.36 -1.81
C LEU A 60 -6.76 6.59 -1.34
N LEU A 61 -6.19 7.41 -0.45
CA LEU A 61 -6.86 8.61 0.06
C LEU A 61 -6.74 9.82 -0.88
N PHE A 62 -5.57 10.02 -1.50
CA PHE A 62 -5.27 11.26 -2.22
C PHE A 62 -5.02 11.09 -3.72
N GLY A 63 -4.59 9.90 -4.15
CA GLY A 63 -4.24 9.60 -5.53
C GLY A 63 -5.35 8.92 -6.32
N LYS A 64 -6.11 8.06 -5.66
CA LYS A 64 -7.27 7.36 -6.21
C LYS A 64 -8.35 8.38 -6.54
N GLU A 65 -8.70 8.47 -7.81
CA GLU A 65 -9.88 9.18 -8.23
C GLU A 65 -11.11 8.33 -7.91
N GLU A 66 -12.20 8.97 -7.53
CA GLU A 66 -13.48 8.29 -7.36
C GLU A 66 -14.06 8.19 -8.77
N ASP A 67 -14.18 6.97 -9.29
CA ASP A 67 -14.84 6.74 -10.58
C ASP A 67 -16.28 7.31 -10.59
#